data_AF-A0A4P6FN61-F1
#
_entry.id   AF-A0A4P6FN61-F1
#
_cell.length_a   1.000
_cell.length_b   1.000
_cell.length_c   1.000
_cell.angle_alpha   90.00
_cell.angle_beta   90.00
_cell.angle_gamma   90.00
#
_symmetry.space_group_name_H-M   'P 1'
#
loop_
_entity.id
_entity.type
_entity.pdbx_description
1 polymer ?
#
loop_
_entity_poly.entity_id
_entity_poly.type
_entity_poly.pdbx_seq_one_letter_code
_entity_poly.pdbx_strand_id
1 'polypeptide(L)'
;MNPEFFRVRMDQRRLIVVIADQQRAGRIGDSLRDVGCSEAGPCAWVCGIDVSMESLSGAVGELLSGEVVYLAAQGAERLDLGLFVAPNTEGGIIVQ
;
A
#
# COMPACT_ATOMS: atom_id res chain seq x y z
N MET A 1 5.17 -0.56 -24.83
CA MET A 1 4.05 -1.03 -23.99
C MET A 1 3.08 0.13 -23.89
N ASN A 2 1.78 -0.08 -24.16
CA ASN A 2 0.79 0.99 -24.02
C ASN A 2 0.40 1.13 -22.54
N PRO A 3 0.18 2.35 -22.02
CA PRO A 3 -0.25 2.53 -20.64
C PRO A 3 -1.68 2.00 -20.46
N GLU A 4 -1.90 1.22 -19.41
CA GLU A 4 -3.22 0.75 -18.99
C GLU A 4 -3.79 1.69 -17.91
N PHE A 5 -5.08 2.03 -18.03
CA PHE A 5 -5.77 2.89 -17.07
C PHE A 5 -6.67 2.07 -16.15
N PHE A 6 -6.44 2.16 -14.85
CA PHE A 6 -7.25 1.51 -13.82
C PHE A 6 -7.92 2.56 -12.95
N ARG A 7 -9.20 2.35 -12.61
CA ARG A 7 -9.95 3.22 -11.71
C ARG A 7 -10.47 2.43 -10.52
N VAL A 8 -10.14 2.91 -9.33
CA VAL A 8 -10.62 2.37 -8.06
C VAL A 8 -11.55 3.39 -7.41
N ARG A 9 -12.71 2.93 -6.93
CA ARG A 9 -13.59 3.72 -6.05
C ARG A 9 -13.17 3.48 -4.60
N MET A 10 -12.93 4.56 -3.85
CA MET A 10 -12.32 4.51 -2.51
C MET A 10 -13.29 4.72 -1.35
N ASP A 11 -14.60 4.73 -1.59
CA ASP A 11 -15.59 4.88 -0.51
C ASP A 11 -15.43 3.79 0.54
N GLN A 12 -15.12 4.19 1.78
CA GLN A 12 -14.87 3.27 2.91
C GLN A 12 -13.76 2.25 2.63
N ARG A 13 -12.81 2.60 1.76
CA ARG A 13 -11.68 1.75 1.36
C ARG A 13 -10.36 2.49 1.44
N ARG A 14 -9.29 1.70 1.58
CA ARG A 14 -7.91 2.16 1.41
C ARG A 14 -7.34 1.57 0.13
N LEU A 15 -6.58 2.39 -0.60
CA LEU A 15 -5.70 1.98 -1.68
C LEU A 15 -4.29 1.83 -1.12
N ILE A 16 -3.61 0.75 -1.47
CA ILE A 16 -2.26 0.40 -1.07
C ILE A 16 -1.44 0.25 -2.34
N VAL A 17 -0.31 0.95 -2.45
CA VAL A 17 0.60 0.86 -3.60
C VAL A 17 1.97 0.43 -3.11
N VAL A 18 2.47 -0.69 -3.63
CA VAL A 18 3.76 -1.27 -3.23
C VAL A 18 4.81 -0.96 -4.29
N ILE A 19 5.85 -0.22 -3.92
CA ILE A 19 7.02 0.05 -4.76
C ILE A 19 8.17 -0.81 -4.22
N ALA A 20 8.41 -1.93 -4.88
CA ALA A 20 9.50 -2.87 -4.59
C ALA A 20 9.85 -3.65 -5.86
N ASP A 21 10.89 -4.50 -5.80
CA ASP A 21 11.14 -5.46 -6.88
C ASP A 21 9.96 -6.43 -7.06
N GLN A 22 9.85 -7.05 -8.24
CA GLN A 22 8.69 -7.89 -8.58
C GLN A 22 8.49 -9.08 -7.63
N GLN A 23 9.58 -9.68 -7.14
CA GLN A 23 9.51 -10.82 -6.23
C GLN A 23 9.07 -10.38 -4.83
N ARG A 24 9.52 -9.21 -4.36
CA ARG A 24 9.09 -8.62 -3.09
C ARG A 24 7.64 -8.15 -3.16
N ALA A 25 7.26 -7.42 -4.21
CA ALA A 25 5.90 -6.96 -4.42
C ALA A 25 4.90 -8.14 -4.46
N GLY A 26 5.28 -9.25 -5.12
CA GLY A 26 4.48 -10.48 -5.12
C GLY A 26 4.27 -11.05 -3.71
N ARG A 27 5.33 -11.17 -2.91
CA ARG A 27 5.24 -11.65 -1.52
C ARG A 27 4.39 -10.74 -0.62
N ILE A 28 4.59 -9.42 -0.72
CA ILE A 28 3.75 -8.46 0.01
C ILE A 28 2.29 -8.59 -0.44
N GLY A 29 2.06 -8.76 -1.75
CA GLY A 29 0.72 -8.96 -2.31
C GLY A 29 0.02 -10.25 -1.87
N ASP A 30 0.77 -11.33 -1.64
CA ASP A 30 0.26 -12.56 -1.02
C ASP A 30 -0.17 -12.28 0.43
N SER A 31 0.71 -11.70 1.24
CA SER A 31 0.41 -11.35 2.64
C SER A 31 -0.76 -10.35 2.78
N LEU A 32 -0.87 -9.39 1.86
CA LEU A 32 -1.97 -8.43 1.84
C LEU A 32 -3.32 -9.12 1.58
N ARG A 33 -3.34 -10.17 0.74
CA ARG A 33 -4.55 -10.97 0.52
C ARG A 33 -4.97 -11.73 1.76
N ASP A 34 -4.02 -12.23 2.55
CA ASP A 34 -4.31 -12.94 3.80
C ASP A 34 -4.99 -12.05 4.85
N VAL A 35 -4.75 -10.73 4.81
CA VAL A 35 -5.41 -9.75 5.71
C VAL A 35 -6.64 -9.08 5.07
N GLY A 36 -7.15 -9.62 3.97
CA GLY A 36 -8.41 -9.19 3.35
C GLY A 36 -8.28 -8.10 2.29
N CYS A 37 -7.08 -7.81 1.79
CA CYS A 37 -6.91 -6.93 0.63
C CYS A 37 -7.24 -7.67 -0.68
N SER A 38 -7.72 -6.93 -1.67
CA SER A 38 -7.96 -7.42 -3.04
C SER A 38 -7.03 -6.70 -4.01
N GLU A 39 -6.54 -7.42 -5.02
CA GLU A 39 -5.69 -6.84 -6.07
C GLU A 39 -6.51 -5.86 -6.93
N ALA A 40 -5.94 -4.68 -7.17
CA ALA A 40 -6.50 -3.63 -8.03
C ALA A 40 -5.62 -3.34 -9.26
N GLY A 41 -4.39 -3.85 -9.26
CA GLY A 41 -3.42 -3.77 -10.36
C GLY A 41 -2.07 -4.37 -9.94
N PRO A 42 -1.06 -4.36 -10.83
CA PRO A 42 0.19 -5.11 -10.64
C PRO A 42 0.97 -4.77 -9.36
N CYS A 43 0.81 -3.55 -8.86
CA CYS A 43 1.44 -3.07 -7.63
C CYS A 43 0.42 -2.39 -6.70
N ALA A 44 -0.87 -2.67 -6.86
CA ALA A 44 -1.94 -1.97 -6.17
C ALA A 44 -2.95 -2.94 -5.55
N TRP A 45 -3.31 -2.68 -4.29
CA TRP A 45 -4.29 -3.43 -3.53
C TRP A 45 -5.30 -2.51 -2.87
N VAL A 46 -6.48 -3.05 -2.57
CA VAL A 46 -7.54 -2.32 -1.88
C VAL A 46 -8.09 -3.12 -0.72
N CYS A 47 -8.40 -2.47 0.39
CA CYS A 47 -9.06 -3.09 1.54
C CYS A 47 -10.11 -2.16 2.13
N GLY A 48 -10.97 -2.68 2.99
CA GLY A 48 -11.87 -1.84 3.79
C GLY A 48 -11.11 -1.02 4.84
N ILE A 49 -11.72 0.06 5.32
CA ILE A 49 -11.14 0.89 6.40
C ILE A 49 -11.09 0.18 7.77
N ASP A 50 -11.81 -0.93 7.90
CA ASP A 50 -11.88 -1.81 9.07
C ASP A 50 -10.63 -2.68 9.24
N VAL A 51 -9.87 -2.92 8.16
CA VAL A 51 -8.55 -3.56 8.27
C VAL A 51 -7.63 -2.66 9.07
N SER A 52 -7.06 -3.19 10.15
CA SER A 52 -6.24 -2.40 11.07
C SER A 52 -4.88 -2.04 10.46
N MET A 53 -4.30 -0.91 10.88
CA MET A 53 -2.96 -0.53 10.46
C MET A 53 -1.89 -1.52 10.96
N GLU A 54 -2.12 -2.20 12.09
CA GLU A 54 -1.24 -3.25 12.60
C GLU A 54 -1.24 -4.47 11.68
N SER A 55 -2.41 -4.93 11.24
CA SER A 55 -2.53 -6.02 10.27
C SER A 55 -1.86 -5.68 8.93
N LEU A 56 -2.04 -4.44 8.45
CA LEU A 56 -1.39 -3.96 7.23
C LEU A 56 0.13 -3.89 7.39
N SER A 57 0.62 -3.35 8.51
CA SER A 57 2.06 -3.30 8.81
C SER A 57 2.66 -4.71 8.90
N GLY A 58 1.95 -5.65 9.51
CA GLY A 58 2.38 -7.05 9.59
C GLY A 58 2.41 -7.75 8.23
N ALA A 59 1.43 -7.47 7.36
CA ALA A 59 1.39 -8.00 6.00
C ALA A 59 2.51 -7.43 5.10
N VAL A 60 2.83 -6.14 5.26
CA VAL A 60 3.95 -5.50 4.57
C VAL A 60 5.28 -6.07 5.05
N GLY A 61 5.43 -6.26 6.37
CA GLY A 61 6.65 -6.78 6.98
C GLY A 61 7.83 -5.81 6.86
N GLU A 62 9.05 -6.36 6.89
CA GLU A 62 10.27 -5.58 6.75
C GLU A 62 10.51 -5.16 5.29
N LEU A 63 10.77 -3.86 5.10
CA LEU A 63 11.12 -3.26 3.83
C LEU A 63 12.64 -3.10 3.70
N LEU A 64 13.16 -3.35 2.49
CA LEU A 64 14.55 -3.09 2.12
C LEU A 64 14.76 -1.65 1.67
N SER A 65 16.02 -1.21 1.65
CA SER A 65 16.39 0.13 1.18
C SER A 65 15.81 0.42 -0.21
N GLY A 66 15.11 1.54 -0.34
CA GLY A 66 14.44 1.98 -1.58
C GLY A 66 13.04 1.40 -1.79
N GLU A 67 12.57 0.49 -0.92
CA GLU A 67 11.19 0.00 -0.94
C GLU A 67 10.27 0.93 -0.13
N VAL A 68 9.07 1.17 -0.67
CA VAL A 68 8.05 1.99 -0.02
C VAL A 68 6.66 1.44 -0.32
N VAL A 69 5.79 1.49 0.68
CA VAL A 69 4.36 1.19 0.52
C VAL A 69 3.56 2.43 0.84
N TYR A 70 2.82 2.95 -0.14
CA TYR A 70 1.91 4.07 0.03
C TYR A 70 0.53 3.57 0.42
N LEU A 71 -0.15 4.30 1.30
CA LEU A 71 -1.55 4.13 1.62
C LEU A 71 -2.30 5.42 1.35
N ALA A 72 -3.45 5.30 0.70
CA ALA A 72 -4.39 6.39 0.53
C ALA A 72 -5.77 5.92 0.99
N ALA A 73 -6.47 6.74 1.77
CA ALA A 73 -7.86 6.51 2.15
C ALA A 73 -8.67 7.77 1.89
N GLN A 74 -9.86 7.62 1.33
CA GLN A 74 -10.76 8.75 1.11
C GLN A 74 -11.74 8.84 2.28
N GLY A 75 -11.63 9.91 3.05
CA GLY A 75 -12.67 10.33 4.00
C GLY A 75 -13.74 11.16 3.30
N ALA A 76 -14.84 11.44 4.01
CA ALA A 76 -15.95 12.23 3.48
C ALA A 76 -15.53 13.65 3.04
N GLU A 77 -14.51 14.22 3.70
CA GLU A 77 -14.08 15.62 3.49
C GLU A 77 -12.59 15.76 3.16
N ARG A 78 -11.80 14.69 3.28
CA ARG A 78 -10.33 14.74 3.11
C ARG A 78 -9.77 13.44 2.55
N LEU A 79 -8.58 13.53 1.96
CA LEU A 79 -7.75 12.39 1.62
C LEU A 79 -6.73 12.16 2.74
N ASP A 80 -6.70 10.97 3.31
CA ASP A 80 -5.68 10.56 4.27
C ASP A 80 -4.59 9.80 3.51
N LEU A 81 -3.33 10.20 3.67
CA LEU A 81 -2.16 9.57 3.08
C LEU A 81 -1.25 9.03 4.18
N GLY A 82 -0.77 7.80 4.00
CA GLY A 82 0.15 7.12 4.91
C GLY A 82 1.21 6.35 4.13
N LEU A 83 2.24 5.89 4.82
CA LEU A 83 3.37 5.19 4.23
C LEU A 83 4.06 4.27 5.20
N PHE A 84 4.55 3.15 4.67
CA PHE A 84 5.58 2.33 5.29
C PHE A 84 6.86 2.50 4.47
N VAL A 85 7.96 2.86 5.15
CA VAL A 85 9.27 3.10 4.53
C VAL A 85 10.33 2.26 5.23
N ALA A 86 11.30 1.80 4.46
CA ALA A 86 12.47 1.13 5.04
C ALA A 86 13.28 2.09 5.92
N PRO A 87 13.96 1.58 6.97
CA PRO A 87 14.93 2.36 7.73
C PRO A 87 16.00 2.95 6.78
N ASN A 88 16.30 4.24 6.94
CA ASN A 88 17.28 5.00 6.13
C ASN A 88 16.93 5.18 4.64
N THR A 89 15.65 5.27 4.30
CA THR A 89 15.23 5.67 2.94
C THR A 89 15.68 7.11 2.66
N GLU A 90 16.69 7.30 1.80
CA GLU A 90 17.10 8.62 1.30
C GLU A 90 16.01 9.17 0.36
N GLY A 91 15.17 10.06 0.90
CA GLY A 91 14.01 10.56 0.16
C GLY A 91 12.84 10.94 1.07
N GLY A 92 13.13 11.73 2.10
CA GLY A 92 12.24 12.81 2.52
C GLY A 92 10.84 12.45 3.04
N ILE A 93 10.70 11.51 3.98
CA ILE A 93 9.50 11.50 4.82
C ILE A 93 9.89 11.53 6.28
N ILE A 94 9.84 12.75 6.84
CA ILE A 94 9.91 13.01 8.27
C ILE A 94 8.50 12.78 8.81
N VAL A 95 8.33 11.72 9.59
CA VAL A 95 7.12 11.53 10.41
C VAL A 95 7.39 12.23 11.74
N GLN A 96 6.63 13.28 12.04
CA GLN A 96 6.57 13.91 13.38
C GLN A 96 5.43 13.31 14.17
#